data_AF-A0A9N9KCP9-F1
#
_entry.id   AF-A0A9N9KCP9-F1
#
_cell.length_a   1.000
_cell.length_b   1.000
_cell.length_c   1.000
_cell.angle_alpha   90.00
_cell.angle_beta   90.00
_cell.angle_gamma   90.00
#
_symmetry.space_group_name_H-M   'P 1'
#
loop_
_entity.id
_entity.type
_entity.pdbx_description
1 polymer ?
#
loop_
_entity_poly.entity_id
_entity_poly.type
_entity_poly.pdbx_seq_one_letter_code
_entity_poly.pdbx_strand_id
1 'polypeptide(L)'
;LITYYTYMNYLNLYFSRELVLKKKPNRAHKALVNFEKKVLSESPKAQTFTVITQNVDGLSSNIENLIEMHGSLFRTCCTKCGDKSENRDSPIAPA
;
A
#
# COMPACT_ATOMS: atom_id res chain seq x y z
N LEU A 1 2.33 -30.09 -6.45
CA LEU A 1 2.71 -29.11 -5.40
C LEU A 1 2.74 -27.68 -5.94
N ILE A 2 3.53 -27.36 -6.98
CA ILE A 2 3.70 -25.98 -7.48
C ILE A 2 2.35 -25.32 -7.85
N THR A 3 1.50 -25.99 -8.61
CA THR A 3 0.18 -25.48 -9.01
C THR A 3 -0.74 -25.16 -7.82
N TYR A 4 -0.67 -25.96 -6.76
CA TYR A 4 -1.46 -25.76 -5.54
C TYR A 4 -0.98 -24.51 -4.78
N TYR A 5 0.34 -24.34 -4.60
CA TYR A 5 0.89 -23.14 -3.96
C TYR A 5 0.58 -21.86 -4.73
N THR A 6 0.69 -21.89 -6.06
CA THR A 6 0.32 -20.74 -6.90
C THR A 6 -1.15 -20.38 -6.75
N TYR A 7 -2.04 -21.38 -6.75
CA TYR A 7 -3.48 -21.17 -6.55
C TYR A 7 -3.81 -20.61 -5.15
N MET A 8 -3.21 -21.16 -4.10
CA MET A 8 -3.40 -20.66 -2.73
C MET A 8 -2.88 -19.22 -2.57
N ASN A 9 -1.74 -18.89 -3.18
CA ASN A 9 -1.21 -17.53 -3.19
C ASN A 9 -2.14 -16.55 -3.93
N TYR A 10 -2.73 -16.96 -5.06
CA TYR A 10 -3.71 -16.16 -5.79
C TYR A 10 -4.96 -15.89 -4.95
N LEU A 11 -5.53 -16.93 -4.33
CA LEU A 11 -6.70 -16.78 -3.46
C LEU A 11 -6.43 -15.88 -2.25
N ASN A 12 -5.26 -16.04 -1.62
CA ASN A 12 -4.85 -15.17 -0.51
C ASN A 12 -4.74 -13.71 -0.94
N LEU A 13 -4.08 -13.44 -2.08
CA LEU A 13 -3.94 -12.08 -2.60
C LEU A 13 -5.31 -11.46 -2.94
N TYR A 14 -6.17 -12.22 -3.61
CA TYR A 14 -7.53 -11.80 -3.94
C TYR A 14 -8.33 -11.44 -2.68
N PHE A 15 -8.35 -12.35 -1.69
CA PHE A 15 -9.08 -12.15 -0.45
C PHE A 15 -8.55 -10.95 0.35
N SER A 16 -7.22 -10.77 0.43
CA SER A 16 -6.61 -9.62 1.10
C SER A 16 -7.01 -8.30 0.44
N ARG A 17 -7.00 -8.23 -0.90
CA ARG A 17 -7.44 -7.02 -1.63
C ARG A 17 -8.92 -6.71 -1.35
N GLU A 18 -9.79 -7.71 -1.46
CA GLU A 18 -11.24 -7.57 -1.19
C GLU A 18 -11.54 -7.08 0.23
N LEU A 19 -10.78 -7.57 1.22
CA LEU A 19 -10.92 -7.13 2.60
C LEU A 19 -10.46 -5.68 2.77
N VAL A 20 -9.29 -5.33 2.24
CA VAL A 20 -8.68 -4.00 2.41
C VAL A 20 -9.48 -2.91 1.71
N LEU A 21 -10.07 -3.18 0.55
CA LEU A 21 -10.95 -2.24 -0.15
C LEU A 21 -12.14 -1.76 0.70
N LYS A 22 -12.55 -2.54 1.70
CA LYS A 22 -13.64 -2.22 2.64
C LYS A 22 -13.16 -1.53 3.92
N LYS A 23 -11.84 -1.39 4.13
CA LYS A 23 -11.26 -0.78 5.33
C LYS A 23 -11.00 0.71 5.12
N LYS A 24 -10.92 1.43 6.24
CA LYS A 24 -10.62 2.86 6.28
C LYS A 24 -9.41 3.12 7.19
N PRO A 25 -8.64 4.18 6.94
CA PRO A 25 -7.56 4.60 7.84
C PRO A 25 -8.07 4.79 9.27
N ASN A 26 -7.40 4.17 10.24
CA ASN A 26 -7.73 4.29 11.66
C ASN A 26 -7.13 5.56 12.29
N ARG A 27 -7.31 5.72 13.61
CA ARG A 27 -6.81 6.88 14.36
C ARG A 27 -5.28 7.07 14.28
N ALA A 28 -4.52 5.97 14.21
CA ALA A 28 -3.06 6.05 14.10
C ALA A 28 -2.64 6.62 12.74
N HIS A 29 -3.25 6.16 11.64
CA HIS A 29 -3.00 6.72 10.30
C HIS A 29 -3.27 8.22 10.26
N LYS A 30 -4.42 8.65 10.81
CA LYS A 30 -4.79 10.07 10.89
C LYS A 30 -3.82 10.88 11.73
N ALA A 31 -3.34 10.31 12.84
CA ALA A 31 -2.35 10.96 13.69
C ALA A 31 -1.02 11.18 12.96
N LEU A 32 -0.56 10.21 12.16
CA LEU A 32 0.65 10.35 11.35
C LEU A 32 0.53 11.46 10.31
N VAL A 33 -0.60 11.53 9.58
CA VAL A 33 -0.87 12.60 8.59
C VAL A 33 -0.91 13.97 9.28
N ASN A 34 -1.55 14.07 10.44
CA ASN A 34 -1.60 15.34 11.17
C ASN A 34 -0.22 15.75 11.70
N PHE A 35 0.59 14.79 12.14
CA PHE A 35 1.93 15.03 12.62
C PHE A 35 2.85 15.50 11.49
N GLU A 36 2.79 14.86 10.32
CA GLU A 36 3.52 15.28 9.11
C GLU A 36 3.21 16.74 8.77
N LYS A 37 1.91 17.10 8.70
CA LYS A 37 1.48 18.48 8.43
C LYS A 37 2.01 19.47 9.44
N LYS A 38 1.96 19.13 10.73
CA LYS A 38 2.46 19.97 11.81
C LYS A 38 3.97 20.21 11.68
N VAL A 39 4.74 19.14 11.45
CA VAL A 39 6.19 19.23 11.24
C VAL A 39 6.50 20.12 10.04
N LEU A 40 5.79 19.96 8.93
CA LEU A 40 6.01 20.76 7.72
C LEU A 40 5.60 22.24 7.90
N SER A 41 4.60 22.55 8.73
CA SER A 41 4.11 23.93 8.94
C SER A 41 4.88 24.73 9.98
N GLU A 42 5.39 24.07 11.02
CA GLU A 42 5.98 24.75 12.20
C GLU A 42 7.51 24.76 12.20
N SER A 43 8.15 23.93 11.37
CA SER A 43 9.60 23.78 11.42
C SER A 43 10.34 24.83 10.58
N PRO A 44 11.58 25.20 10.97
CA PRO A 44 12.46 25.99 10.11
C PRO A 44 12.62 25.31 8.74
N LYS A 45 12.80 26.10 7.67
CA LYS A 45 13.00 25.64 6.28
C LYS A 45 14.12 24.58 6.18
N ALA A 46 13.81 23.29 6.41
CA ALA A 46 14.63 22.10 6.15
C ALA A 46 14.13 20.81 6.84
N GLN A 47 13.19 20.87 7.80
CA GLN A 47 12.82 19.64 8.52
C GLN A 47 11.87 18.76 7.69
N THR A 48 12.27 17.51 7.46
CA THR A 48 11.47 16.49 6.78
C THR A 48 10.97 15.44 7.77
N PHE A 49 9.76 14.94 7.54
CA PHE A 49 9.22 13.78 8.23
C PHE A 49 8.95 12.69 7.20
N THR A 50 9.42 11.46 7.46
CA THR A 50 9.22 10.30 6.57
C THR A 50 8.62 9.16 7.37
N VAL A 51 7.57 8.52 6.84
CA VAL A 51 7.03 7.28 7.41
C VAL A 51 7.51 6.10 6.58
N ILE A 52 8.07 5.10 7.24
CA ILE A 52 8.50 3.84 6.62
C ILE A 52 7.57 2.74 7.12
N THR A 53 6.88 2.06 6.21
CA THR A 53 5.91 1.02 6.54
C THR A 53 6.26 -0.32 5.91
N GLN A 54 5.97 -1.40 6.64
CA GLN A 54 5.98 -2.77 6.13
C GLN A 54 4.61 -3.19 5.60
N ASN A 55 3.56 -2.42 5.89
CA ASN A 55 2.21 -2.74 5.48
C ASN A 55 2.06 -2.49 3.98
N VAL A 56 1.35 -3.41 3.32
CA VAL A 56 1.06 -3.37 1.88
C VAL A 56 -0.40 -2.95 1.60
N ASP A 57 -1.15 -2.60 2.65
CA ASP A 57 -2.60 -2.33 2.60
C ASP A 57 -2.99 -0.99 1.96
N GLY A 58 -2.03 -0.08 1.73
CA GLY A 58 -2.31 1.24 1.16
C GLY A 58 -3.15 2.16 2.06
N LEU A 59 -3.44 1.80 3.32
CA LEU A 59 -4.22 2.64 4.25
C LEU A 59 -3.44 3.88 4.72
N SER A 60 -2.12 3.86 4.55
CA SER A 60 -1.21 4.99 4.84
C SER A 60 -1.00 5.92 3.64
N SER A 61 -1.65 5.70 2.49
CA SER A 61 -1.44 6.44 1.24
C SER A 61 -1.69 7.96 1.30
N ASN A 62 -2.30 8.46 2.37
CA ASN A 62 -2.52 9.89 2.59
C ASN A 62 -1.32 10.60 3.25
N ILE A 63 -0.27 9.87 3.62
CA ILE A 63 0.99 10.43 4.10
C ILE A 63 1.81 10.79 2.88
N GLU A 64 2.27 12.04 2.79
CA GLU A 64 2.96 12.56 1.60
C GLU A 64 4.33 11.90 1.42
N ASN A 65 5.09 11.77 2.50
CA ASN A 65 6.42 11.19 2.48
C ASN A 65 6.42 9.77 3.08
N LEU A 66 5.86 8.83 2.31
CA LEU A 66 5.69 7.43 2.67
C LEU A 66 6.63 6.51 1.88
N ILE A 67 7.32 5.60 2.58
CA ILE A 67 8.09 4.50 1.99
C ILE A 67 7.44 3.17 2.34
N GLU A 68 6.88 2.50 1.34
CA GLU A 68 6.33 1.14 1.45
C GLU A 68 7.42 0.10 1.14
N MET A 69 8.11 -0.41 2.16
CA MET A 69 9.28 -1.29 1.97
C MET A 69 8.94 -2.62 1.30
N HIS A 70 7.72 -3.12 1.50
CA HIS A 70 7.23 -4.37 0.91
C HIS A 70 6.34 -4.14 -0.31
N GLY A 71 6.25 -2.91 -0.82
CA GLY A 71 5.38 -2.53 -1.91
C GLY A 71 3.92 -2.37 -1.49
N SER A 72 3.00 -2.53 -2.45
CA SER A 72 1.57 -2.30 -2.26
C SER A 72 0.76 -3.44 -2.85
N LEU A 73 -0.31 -3.86 -2.18
CA LEU A 73 -1.29 -4.82 -2.71
C LEU A 73 -1.95 -4.33 -3.99
N PHE A 74 -1.94 -3.01 -4.23
CA PHE A 74 -2.57 -2.37 -5.39
C PHE A 74 -1.59 -2.03 -6.51
N ARG A 75 -0.33 -2.50 -6.43
CA ARG A 75 0.65 -2.32 -7.50
C ARG A 75 0.96 -3.67 -8.15
N THR A 76 0.72 -3.76 -9.45
CA THR A 76 1.11 -4.92 -10.26
C THR A 76 2.47 -4.69 -10.91
N CYS A 77 3.18 -5.77 -11.18
CA CYS A 77 4.45 -5.76 -11.89
C CYS A 77 4.41 -6.83 -12.97
N CYS A 78 4.65 -6.44 -14.22
CA CYS A 78 4.76 -7.39 -15.33
C CYS A 78 6.02 -8.22 -15.15
N THR A 79 5.88 -9.55 -15.04
CA THR A 79 7.01 -10.46 -14.82
C THR A 79 7.94 -10.59 -16.02
N LYS A 80 7.54 -10.10 -17.20
CA LYS A 80 8.34 -10.12 -18.43
C LYS A 80 9.18 -8.87 -18.63
N CYS A 81 8.58 -7.68 -18.49
CA CYS A 81 9.26 -6.41 -18.75
C CYS A 81 9.52 -5.55 -17.51
N GLY A 82 8.98 -5.92 -16.35
CA GLY A 82 9.13 -5.18 -15.09
C GLY A 82 8.27 -3.92 -14.99
N ASP A 83 7.38 -3.67 -15.95
CA ASP A 83 6.48 -2.53 -15.92
C ASP A 83 5.57 -2.58 -14.69
N LYS A 84 5.40 -1.43 -14.02
CA LYS A 84 4.66 -1.32 -12.76
C LYS A 84 3.48 -0.39 -12.94
N SER A 85 2.30 -0.86 -12.60
CA SER A 85 1.07 -0.07 -12.69
C SER A 85 0.23 -0.22 -11.42
N GLU A 86 -0.59 0.78 -11.13
CA GLU A 86 -1.61 0.66 -10.09
C GLU A 86 -2.81 -0.10 -10.66
N ASN A 87 -3.31 -1.07 -9.91
CA ASN A 87 -4.51 -1.83 -10.24
C ASN A 87 -5.38 -1.98 -8.99
N ARG A 88 -6.58 -1.43 -9.04
CA ARG A 88 -7.61 -1.55 -7.99
C ARG A 88 -8.83 -2.36 -8.46
N ASP A 89 -8.72 -3.04 -9.59
CA ASP A 89 -9.79 -3.85 -10.16
C ASP A 89 -10.04 -5.10 -9.30
N SER A 90 -11.29 -5.54 -9.34
CA SER A 90 -11.74 -6.81 -8.78
C SER A 90 -12.68 -7.53 -9.75
N PRO A 91 -12.31 -8.71 -10.26
CA PRO A 91 -11.03 -9.40 -10.03
C PRO A 91 -9.86 -8.71 -10.76
N ILE A 92 -8.63 -8.90 -10.25
CA ILE A 92 -7.39 -8.29 -10.81
C ILE A 92 -7.05 -8.78 -12.23
N ALA A 93 -7.51 -9.98 -12.56
CA ALA A 93 -7.42 -10.58 -13.88
C ALA A 93 -8.63 -11.51 -14.09
N PRO A 94 -9.07 -11.73 -15.34
CA PRO A 94 -10.06 -12.75 -15.66
C PRO A 94 -9.59 -14.14 -15.20
N ALA A 95 -10.55 -15.02 -14.89
CA ALA A 95 -10.30 -16.42 -14.55
C ALA A 95 -9.90 -17.25 -15.79
#